data_AF-A0A261KTQ1-F1
#
_entry.id   AF-A0A261KTQ1-F1
#
_cell.length_a   1.000
_cell.length_b   1.000
_cell.length_c   1.000
_cell.angle_alpha   90.00
_cell.angle_beta   90.00
_cell.angle_gamma   90.00
#
_symmetry.space_group_name_H-M   'P 1'
#
loop_
_entity.id
_entity.type
_entity.pdbx_description
1 polymer ?
#
loop_
_entity_poly.entity_id
_entity_poly.type
_entity_poly.pdbx_seq_one_letter_code
_entity_poly.pdbx_strand_id
1 'polypeptide(L)'
;SIPHPVNGIGGGAKVMMRPAAPGTGVIAGGAVRTVLELAGVQNILAKQLGSNNPLNNARAAVNALDGLRTLADVAQERDVPIENLYV
;
A
#
# COMPACT_ATOMS: atom_id res chain seq x y z
N SER A 1 7.98 5.10 -1.27
CA SER A 1 6.67 5.44 -0.67
C SER A 1 5.59 4.97 -1.61
N ILE A 2 4.34 4.89 -1.19
CA ILE A 2 3.20 4.52 -2.06
C ILE A 2 2.51 5.79 -2.63
N PRO A 3 1.83 5.72 -3.77
CA PRO A 3 1.20 6.90 -4.39
C PRO A 3 0.01 7.48 -3.59
N HIS A 4 -0.79 6.62 -2.96
CA HIS A 4 -1.98 7.02 -2.22
C HIS A 4 -2.30 5.98 -1.13
N PRO A 5 -3.15 6.33 -0.13
CA PRO A 5 -3.63 5.37 0.85
C PRO A 5 -4.39 4.22 0.19
N VAL A 6 -4.12 2.99 0.62
CA VAL A 6 -4.76 1.79 0.07
C VAL A 6 -5.10 0.78 1.18
N ASN A 7 -6.12 -0.03 0.94
CA ASN A 7 -6.51 -1.12 1.81
C ASN A 7 -6.44 -2.44 1.04
N GLY A 8 -6.02 -3.51 1.71
CA GLY A 8 -6.02 -4.86 1.15
C GLY A 8 -6.67 -5.87 2.09
N ILE A 9 -7.17 -6.95 1.52
CA ILE A 9 -7.90 -8.01 2.23
C ILE A 9 -7.29 -9.37 1.89
N GLY A 10 -7.16 -10.23 2.91
CA GLY A 10 -6.71 -11.61 2.77
C GLY A 10 -7.48 -12.51 3.73
N GLY A 11 -8.54 -13.17 3.25
CA GLY A 11 -9.46 -13.88 4.14
C GLY A 11 -10.04 -12.94 5.21
N GLY A 12 -9.85 -13.28 6.49
CA GLY A 12 -10.26 -12.43 7.62
C GLY A 12 -9.26 -11.34 8.04
N ALA A 13 -8.12 -11.21 7.36
CA ALA A 13 -7.14 -10.16 7.60
C ALA A 13 -7.40 -8.94 6.72
N LYS A 14 -7.21 -7.74 7.29
CA LYS A 14 -7.30 -6.46 6.57
C LYS A 14 -6.03 -5.67 6.85
N VAL A 15 -5.45 -5.05 5.83
CA VAL A 15 -4.25 -4.22 5.97
C VAL A 15 -4.54 -2.85 5.39
N MET A 16 -4.31 -1.81 6.18
CA MET A 16 -4.35 -0.41 5.76
C MET A 16 -2.92 0.08 5.55
N MET A 17 -2.65 0.77 4.45
CA MET A 17 -1.36 1.36 4.11
C MET A 17 -1.51 2.83 3.76
N ARG A 18 -0.58 3.66 4.22
CA ARG A 18 -0.55 5.10 3.95
C ARG A 18 0.86 5.56 3.55
N PRO A 19 0.98 6.51 2.61
CA PRO A 19 2.26 7.14 2.31
C PRO A 19 2.82 7.85 3.54
N ALA A 20 4.14 7.84 3.64
CA ALA A 20 4.88 8.49 4.72
C ALA A 20 5.96 9.42 4.15
N ALA A 21 6.36 10.40 4.95
CA ALA A 21 7.43 11.34 4.60
C ALA A 21 8.78 10.60 4.48
N PRO A 22 9.73 11.13 3.67
CA PRO A 22 11.09 10.60 3.61
C PRO A 22 11.72 10.53 5.00
N GLY A 23 12.41 9.42 5.30
CA GLY A 23 13.06 9.19 6.59
C GLY A 23 12.17 8.52 7.65
N THR A 24 10.89 8.28 7.37
CA THR A 24 9.98 7.56 8.29
C THR A 24 10.35 6.09 8.43
N GLY A 25 10.91 5.49 7.38
CA GLY A 25 11.14 4.04 7.36
C GLY A 25 9.85 3.23 7.17
N VAL A 26 9.96 1.91 7.39
CA VAL A 26 8.83 0.98 7.28
C VAL A 26 8.24 0.71 8.66
N ILE A 27 7.07 1.28 8.94
CA ILE A 27 6.34 1.07 10.19
C ILE A 27 5.15 0.16 9.91
N ALA A 28 5.30 -1.13 10.21
CA ALA A 28 4.29 -2.16 9.93
C ALA A 28 4.39 -3.35 10.90
N GLY A 29 3.33 -4.16 10.98
CA GLY A 29 3.35 -5.46 11.67
C GLY A 29 4.22 -6.49 10.93
N GLY A 30 4.76 -7.48 11.64
CA GLY A 30 5.84 -8.36 11.14
C GLY A 30 5.65 -8.93 9.73
N ALA A 31 4.54 -9.63 9.47
CA ALA A 31 4.28 -10.21 8.15
C ALA A 31 4.13 -9.15 7.04
N VAL A 32 3.46 -8.05 7.33
CA VAL A 32 3.26 -6.93 6.39
C VAL A 32 4.59 -6.21 6.14
N ARG A 33 5.40 -6.03 7.18
CA ARG A 33 6.72 -5.40 7.11
C ARG A 33 7.65 -6.15 6.16
N THR A 34 7.75 -7.47 6.30
CA THR A 34 8.60 -8.29 5.43
C THR A 34 8.20 -8.15 3.96
N VAL A 35 6.90 -8.16 3.66
CA VAL A 35 6.41 -7.95 2.29
C VAL A 35 6.80 -6.57 1.76
N LEU A 36 6.60 -5.51 2.57
CA LEU A 36 6.92 -4.14 2.17
C LEU A 36 8.43 -3.91 1.94
N GLU A 37 9.27 -4.47 2.81
CA GLU A 37 10.73 -4.40 2.67
C GLU A 37 11.20 -5.15 1.40
N LEU A 38 10.67 -6.34 1.14
CA LEU A 38 10.96 -7.10 -0.08
C LEU A 38 10.45 -6.42 -1.35
N ALA A 39 9.33 -5.70 -1.27
CA ALA A 39 8.81 -4.88 -2.36
C ALA A 39 9.64 -3.60 -2.61
N GLY A 40 10.65 -3.33 -1.79
CA GLY A 40 11.51 -2.14 -1.92
C GLY A 40 10.86 -0.85 -1.40
N VAL A 41 9.78 -0.93 -0.62
CA VAL A 41 9.13 0.24 -0.05
C VAL A 41 9.93 0.73 1.16
N GLN A 42 10.48 1.94 1.07
CA GLN A 42 11.33 2.48 2.13
C GLN A 42 10.59 3.29 3.20
N ASN A 43 9.50 3.98 2.83
CA ASN A 43 8.78 4.91 3.70
C ASN A 43 7.28 4.64 3.62
N ILE A 44 6.69 4.10 4.68
CA ILE A 44 5.27 3.71 4.72
C ILE A 44 4.78 3.50 6.15
N LEU A 45 3.51 3.84 6.39
CA LEU A 45 2.77 3.46 7.60
C LEU A 45 1.77 2.37 7.24
N ALA A 46 1.82 1.22 7.90
CA ALA A 46 0.86 0.15 7.68
C ALA A 46 0.32 -0.43 8.99
N LYS A 47 -0.98 -0.72 9.02
CA LYS A 47 -1.67 -1.33 10.16
C LYS A 47 -2.47 -2.54 9.71
N GLN A 48 -2.19 -3.68 10.34
CA GLN A 48 -3.04 -4.86 10.26
C GLN A 48 -4.25 -4.72 11.20
N LEU A 49 -5.42 -5.09 10.70
CA LEU A 49 -6.72 -5.07 11.35
C LEU A 49 -7.40 -6.43 11.16
N GLY A 50 -8.26 -6.82 12.10
CA GLY A 50 -8.94 -8.12 12.06
C GLY A 50 -8.03 -9.27 12.48
N SER A 51 -7.87 -10.29 11.62
CA SER A 51 -7.11 -11.50 11.95
C SER A 51 -5.60 -11.27 12.07
N ASN A 52 -4.98 -11.93 13.05
CA ASN A 52 -3.52 -11.92 13.26
C ASN A 52 -2.77 -13.04 12.52
N ASN A 53 -3.44 -13.80 11.63
CA ASN A 53 -2.79 -14.88 10.87
C ASN A 53 -1.70 -14.29 9.93
N PRO A 54 -0.42 -14.69 10.07
CA PRO A 54 0.69 -14.13 9.29
C PRO A 54 0.53 -14.30 7.76
N LEU A 55 0.08 -15.47 7.30
CA LEU A 55 -0.09 -15.76 5.88
C LEU A 55 -1.17 -14.86 5.26
N ASN A 56 -2.28 -14.69 5.96
CA ASN A 56 -3.38 -13.85 5.51
C ASN A 56 -3.01 -12.37 5.54
N ASN A 57 -2.23 -11.92 6.54
CA ASN A 57 -1.70 -10.56 6.56
C ASN A 57 -0.71 -10.30 5.41
N ALA A 58 0.13 -11.27 5.06
CA ALA A 58 1.01 -11.17 3.90
C ALA A 58 0.20 -11.09 2.59
N ARG A 59 -0.82 -11.95 2.42
CA ARG A 59 -1.74 -11.90 1.27
C ARG A 59 -2.49 -10.58 1.17
N ALA A 60 -2.99 -10.06 2.29
CA ALA A 60 -3.66 -8.77 2.36
C ALA A 60 -2.69 -7.62 1.98
N ALA A 61 -1.42 -7.70 2.38
CA ALA A 61 -0.42 -6.72 1.99
C ALA A 61 -0.13 -6.73 0.48
N VAL A 62 0.01 -7.92 -0.12
CA VAL A 62 0.18 -8.05 -1.58
C VAL A 62 -1.05 -7.52 -2.32
N ASN A 63 -2.26 -7.85 -1.86
CA ASN A 63 -3.50 -7.32 -2.43
C ASN A 63 -3.59 -5.78 -2.34
N ALA A 64 -3.12 -5.19 -1.24
CA ALA A 64 -3.07 -3.73 -1.10
C ALA A 64 -2.10 -3.10 -2.12
N LEU A 65 -0.93 -3.71 -2.33
CA LEU A 65 0.06 -3.22 -3.30
C LEU A 65 -0.43 -3.36 -4.75
N ASP A 66 -1.12 -4.44 -5.08
CA ASP A 66 -1.72 -4.69 -6.39
C ASP A 66 -2.81 -3.65 -6.75
N GLY A 67 -3.49 -3.10 -5.73
CA GLY A 67 -4.50 -2.05 -5.91
C GLY A 67 -3.93 -0.66 -6.18
N LEU A 68 -2.61 -0.48 -6.13
CA LEU A 68 -1.99 0.83 -6.36
C LEU A 68 -2.03 1.20 -7.85
N ARG A 69 -2.35 2.46 -8.11
CA ARG A 69 -2.31 3.09 -9.43
C ARG A 69 -1.42 4.31 -9.40
N THR A 70 -0.69 4.55 -10.47
CA THR A 70 0.09 5.79 -10.62
C THR A 70 -0.78 6.90 -11.21
N LEU A 71 -0.36 8.16 -11.02
CA LEU A 71 -1.05 9.30 -11.63
C LEU A 71 -1.04 9.22 -13.17
N ALA A 72 0.02 8.66 -13.76
CA ALA A 72 0.12 8.47 -15.21
C ALA A 72 -0.92 7.47 -15.71
N ASP A 73 -1.07 6.33 -15.03
CA ASP A 73 -2.07 5.31 -15.40
C ASP A 73 -3.49 5.91 -15.31
N VAL A 74 -3.78 6.66 -14.25
CA VAL A 74 -5.10 7.27 -14.04
C VAL A 74 -5.37 8.39 -15.06
N ALA A 75 -4.35 9.18 -15.43
CA ALA A 75 -4.48 10.22 -16.47
C ALA A 75 -4.83 9.59 -17.82
N GLN A 76 -4.15 8.51 -18.18
CA GLN A 76 -4.39 7.78 -19.41
C GLN A 76 -5.76 7.09 -19.43
N GLU A 77 -6.16 6.44 -18.34
CA GLU A 77 -7.49 5.80 -18.21
C GLU A 77 -8.64 6.81 -18.33
N ARG A 78 -8.43 8.05 -17.86
CA ARG A 78 -9.46 9.09 -17.81
C ARG A 78 -9.42 10.06 -18.99
N ASP A 79 -8.43 9.95 -19.87
CA ASP A 79 -8.19 10.88 -20.99
C ASP A 79 -8.14 12.36 -20.55
N VAL A 80 -7.44 12.61 -19.42
CA VAL A 80 -7.23 13.96 -18.89
C VAL A 80 -5.74 14.27 -18.79
N PRO A 81 -5.32 15.52 -19.03
CA PRO A 81 -3.92 15.89 -18.83
C PRO A 81 -3.54 15.71 -17.36
N ILE A 82 -2.31 15.23 -17.12
CA ILE A 82 -1.83 14.89 -15.77
C ILE A 82 -1.86 16.09 -14.82
N GLU A 83 -1.69 17.29 -15.36
CA GLU A 83 -1.78 18.59 -14.67
C GLU A 83 -3.10 18.75 -13.91
N ASN A 84 -4.20 18.23 -14.45
CA ASN A 84 -5.53 18.33 -13.83
C ASN A 84 -5.73 17.37 -12.64
N LEU A 85 -4.81 16.42 -12.44
CA LEU A 85 -4.86 15.45 -11.34
C LEU A 85 -3.96 15.84 -10.15
N TYR A 86 -3.06 16.81 -10.34
CA TYR A 86 -2.32 17.41 -9.25
C TYR A 86 -3.23 18.40 -8.53
N VAL A 87 -3.57 18.09 -7.28
CA VAL A 87 -4.32 18.98 -6.35
C VAL A 87 -3.36 19.61 -5.37
#